data_AF-A0A962EBA2-F1
#
_entry.id   AF-A0A962EBA2-F1
#
_cell.length_a   1.000
_cell.length_b   1.000
_cell.length_c   1.000
_cell.angle_alpha   90.00
_cell.angle_beta   90.00
_cell.angle_gamma   90.00
#
_symmetry.space_group_name_H-M   'P 1'
#
loop_
_entity.id
_entity.type
_entity.pdbx_description
1 polymer ?
#
loop_
_entity_poly.entity_id
_entity_poly.type
_entity_poly.pdbx_seq_one_letter_code
_entity_poly.pdbx_strand_id
1 'polypeptide(L)'
;EQRLQDRYSLRCAPHVIGVLEDALPWLRGSIENELNSANDNPLIDADQEMVLHGGHFYGGHIAFAMDSLKNAVANLADLLDRQMALLVDARYSHGLPANLSGASGPRAAISHGLKALQISASAWTAEALKLTMPASVFSRSTECHNQDKVSMGTISARDCLRVITLTEQVAAALLITNRQAVELRRERATDGLAMSAALDRMHDDLAARVALVVEDRALDGELRDLLAGIDAQAWSLYE
;
A
#
# COMPACT_ATOMS: atom_id res chain seq x y z
N GLU A 1 -21.29 -3.86 26.10
CA GLU A 1 -21.52 -2.47 25.69
C GLU A 1 -21.19 -2.30 24.22
N GLN A 2 -22.10 -1.69 23.45
CA GLN A 2 -21.82 -1.27 22.08
C GLN A 2 -20.91 -0.04 22.14
N ARG A 3 -19.79 -0.06 21.43
CA ARG A 3 -18.91 1.12 21.33
C ARG A 3 -19.63 2.22 20.55
N LEU A 4 -19.59 3.44 21.09
CA LEU A 4 -20.15 4.63 20.44
C LEU A 4 -19.39 5.04 19.18
N GLN A 5 -18.09 4.72 19.09
CA GLN A 5 -17.22 5.12 18.00
C GLN A 5 -16.30 3.97 17.58
N ASP A 6 -16.06 3.88 16.27
CA ASP A 6 -15.08 2.96 15.71
C ASP A 6 -13.64 3.38 16.02
N ARG A 7 -12.74 2.40 15.92
CA ARG A 7 -11.30 2.58 16.06
C ARG A 7 -10.74 3.44 14.92
N TYR A 8 -9.59 4.06 15.17
CA TYR A 8 -9.00 5.04 14.23
C TYR A 8 -8.64 4.45 12.87
N SER A 9 -8.23 3.18 12.78
CA SER A 9 -7.96 2.55 11.50
C SER A 9 -9.18 2.45 10.58
N LEU A 10 -10.40 2.59 11.13
CA LEU A 10 -11.63 2.73 10.34
C LEU A 10 -12.04 4.21 10.26
N ARG A 11 -12.22 4.85 11.41
CA ARG A 11 -12.80 6.19 11.51
C ARG A 11 -11.91 7.29 10.92
N CYS A 12 -10.60 7.14 11.02
CA CYS A 12 -9.63 8.10 10.51
C CYS A 12 -9.08 7.70 9.14
N ALA A 13 -9.52 6.58 8.54
CA ALA A 13 -9.02 6.13 7.24
C ALA A 13 -9.06 7.22 6.15
N PRO A 14 -10.13 8.02 6.00
CA PRO A 14 -10.14 9.12 5.02
C PRO A 14 -9.04 10.16 5.26
N HIS A 15 -8.67 10.42 6.51
CA HIS A 15 -7.65 11.41 6.87
C HIS A 15 -6.23 10.88 6.65
N VAL A 16 -6.03 9.55 6.75
CA VAL A 16 -4.74 8.92 6.44
C VAL A 16 -4.56 8.81 4.93
N ILE A 17 -5.61 8.39 4.20
CA ILE A 17 -5.62 8.31 2.73
C ILE A 17 -5.49 9.70 2.10
N GLY A 18 -6.20 10.69 2.64
CA GLY A 18 -6.19 12.06 2.15
C GLY A 18 -4.80 12.70 2.12
N VAL A 19 -3.90 12.36 3.05
CA VAL A 19 -2.52 12.87 3.03
C VAL A 19 -1.77 12.46 1.77
N LEU A 20 -1.97 11.22 1.28
CA LEU A 20 -1.37 10.79 0.01
C LEU A 20 -2.04 11.50 -1.16
N GLU A 21 -3.38 11.50 -1.20
CA GLU A 21 -4.15 12.13 -2.29
C GLU A 21 -3.79 13.61 -2.48
N ASP A 22 -3.70 14.36 -1.38
CA ASP A 22 -3.32 15.78 -1.41
C ASP A 22 -1.86 15.99 -1.87
N ALA A 23 -0.97 15.05 -1.59
CA ALA A 23 0.44 15.12 -1.97
C ALA A 23 0.70 14.74 -3.43
N LEU A 24 -0.11 13.85 -4.02
CA LEU A 24 0.10 13.30 -5.36
C LEU A 24 0.22 14.37 -6.47
N PRO A 25 -0.63 15.41 -6.55
CA PRO A 25 -0.50 16.44 -7.58
C PRO A 25 0.84 17.20 -7.51
N TRP A 26 1.31 17.50 -6.28
CA TRP A 26 2.57 18.20 -6.07
C TRP A 26 3.79 17.32 -6.40
N LEU A 27 3.74 16.04 -6.01
CA LEU A 27 4.76 15.04 -6.36
C LEU A 27 4.84 14.83 -7.88
N ARG A 28 3.69 14.66 -8.54
CA ARG A 28 3.57 14.56 -9.99
C ARG A 28 4.21 15.77 -10.67
N GLY A 29 3.84 16.98 -10.27
CA GLY A 29 4.40 18.20 -10.85
C GLY A 29 5.92 18.28 -10.71
N SER A 30 6.47 17.84 -9.58
CA SER A 30 7.93 17.80 -9.39
C SER A 30 8.62 16.83 -10.34
N ILE A 31 8.04 15.66 -10.58
CA ILE A 31 8.56 14.63 -11.50
C ILE A 31 8.42 15.07 -12.96
N GLU A 32 7.26 15.61 -13.34
CA GLU A 32 6.99 16.11 -14.69
C GLU A 32 7.89 17.29 -15.04
N ASN A 33 8.17 18.19 -14.10
CA ASN A 33 9.12 19.28 -14.30
C ASN A 33 10.54 18.76 -14.56
N GLU A 34 11.03 17.82 -13.75
CA GLU A 34 12.36 17.23 -13.96
C GLU A 34 12.44 16.51 -15.31
N LEU A 35 11.42 15.72 -15.65
CA LEU A 35 11.34 14.96 -16.90
C LEU A 35 11.44 15.88 -18.14
N ASN A 36 10.88 17.08 -18.04
CA ASN A 36 10.85 18.08 -19.10
C ASN A 36 11.92 19.19 -18.92
N SER A 37 12.92 18.97 -18.06
CA SER A 37 14.02 19.92 -17.83
C SER A 37 15.26 19.58 -18.65
N ALA A 38 16.17 20.55 -18.79
CA ALA A 38 17.54 20.32 -19.25
C ALA A 38 18.45 20.04 -18.05
N ASN A 39 18.39 18.81 -17.54
CA ASN A 39 19.13 18.32 -16.37
C ASN A 39 20.54 17.79 -16.71
N ASP A 40 21.29 18.59 -17.47
CA ASP A 40 22.66 18.28 -17.92
C ASP A 40 23.62 19.44 -17.60
N ASN A 41 24.93 19.24 -17.83
CA ASN A 41 25.94 20.29 -17.70
C ASN A 41 27.13 20.04 -18.65
N PRO A 42 27.60 21.05 -19.40
CA PRO A 42 27.06 22.42 -19.47
C PRO A 42 25.78 22.51 -20.31
N LEU A 43 25.03 23.59 -20.14
CA LEU A 43 23.95 23.95 -21.06
C LEU A 43 24.44 24.95 -22.10
N ILE A 44 23.85 24.88 -23.30
CA ILE A 44 24.14 25.80 -24.40
C ILE A 44 22.94 26.72 -24.60
N ASP A 45 23.15 28.03 -24.43
CA ASP A 45 22.19 29.06 -24.81
C ASP A 45 22.57 29.57 -26.20
N ALA A 46 21.87 29.07 -27.21
CA ALA A 46 22.16 29.40 -28.61
C ALA A 46 21.76 30.85 -28.97
N ASP A 47 20.75 31.40 -28.32
CA ASP A 47 20.25 32.75 -28.62
C ASP A 47 21.22 33.82 -28.10
N GLN A 48 21.85 33.56 -26.95
CA GLN A 48 22.84 34.45 -26.35
C GLN A 48 24.29 34.05 -26.69
N GLU A 49 24.47 32.97 -27.44
CA GLU A 49 25.78 32.40 -27.79
C GLU A 49 26.66 32.09 -26.55
N MET A 50 26.06 31.54 -25.49
CA MET A 50 26.73 31.27 -24.21
C MET A 50 26.79 29.78 -23.86
N VAL A 51 27.85 29.42 -23.12
CA VAL A 51 27.97 28.13 -22.42
C VAL A 51 27.74 28.36 -20.93
N LEU A 52 26.71 27.72 -20.38
CA LEU A 52 26.30 27.86 -18.99
C LEU A 52 26.76 26.64 -18.19
N HIS A 53 27.65 26.89 -17.22
CA HIS A 53 28.08 25.87 -16.26
C HIS A 53 27.19 25.91 -15.01
N GLY A 54 26.65 24.76 -14.63
CA GLY A 54 25.73 24.65 -13.50
C GLY A 54 25.65 23.22 -12.93
N GLY A 55 24.74 23.05 -11.97
CA GLY A 55 24.51 21.77 -11.29
C GLY A 55 23.16 21.15 -11.62
N HIS A 56 22.63 21.34 -12.83
CA HIS A 56 21.26 20.89 -13.18
C HIS A 56 21.08 19.36 -13.12
N PHE A 57 22.16 18.59 -13.19
CA PHE A 57 22.16 17.14 -12.97
C PHE A 57 21.93 16.73 -11.50
N TYR A 58 21.88 17.67 -10.54
CA TYR A 58 21.63 17.36 -9.14
C TYR A 58 20.16 16.96 -8.91
N GLY A 59 19.90 15.66 -8.82
CA GLY A 59 18.55 15.09 -8.68
C GLY A 59 17.89 15.24 -7.29
N GLY A 60 18.07 16.38 -6.62
CA GLY A 60 17.53 16.65 -5.28
C GLY A 60 16.00 16.67 -5.24
N HIS A 61 15.35 17.23 -6.27
CA HIS A 61 13.89 17.28 -6.36
C HIS A 61 13.27 15.89 -6.44
N ILE A 62 13.84 15.00 -7.26
CA ILE A 62 13.39 13.60 -7.36
C ILE A 62 13.68 12.84 -6.07
N ALA A 63 14.84 13.04 -5.44
CA ALA A 63 15.15 12.40 -4.16
C ALA A 63 14.11 12.76 -3.09
N PHE A 64 13.75 14.05 -3.00
CA PHE A 64 12.72 14.52 -2.09
C PHE A 64 11.33 13.94 -2.44
N ALA A 65 10.94 13.98 -3.72
CA ALA A 65 9.66 13.42 -4.16
C ALA A 65 9.52 11.93 -3.80
N MET A 66 10.56 11.14 -4.03
CA MET A 66 10.54 9.70 -3.73
C MET A 66 10.58 9.41 -2.22
N ASP A 67 11.36 10.16 -1.44
CA ASP A 67 11.38 9.99 0.03
C ASP A 67 10.06 10.44 0.69
N SER A 68 9.38 11.43 0.13
CA SER A 68 8.04 11.85 0.56
C SER A 68 6.97 10.83 0.17
N LEU A 69 6.96 10.37 -1.08
CA LEU A 69 5.99 9.39 -1.58
C LEU A 69 6.08 8.07 -0.80
N LYS A 70 7.30 7.55 -0.60
CA LYS A 70 7.47 6.29 0.14
C LYS A 70 6.95 6.37 1.57
N ASN A 71 7.08 7.53 2.24
CA ASN A 71 6.54 7.72 3.58
C ASN A 71 5.00 7.72 3.58
N ALA A 72 4.38 8.47 2.67
CA ALA A 72 2.93 8.53 2.53
C ALA A 72 2.32 7.15 2.21
N VAL A 73 2.93 6.40 1.29
CA VAL A 73 2.48 5.04 0.91
C VAL A 73 2.68 4.03 2.06
N ALA A 74 3.76 4.13 2.83
CA ALA A 74 3.99 3.25 3.98
C ALA A 74 2.94 3.45 5.09
N ASN A 75 2.39 4.66 5.24
CA ASN A 75 1.26 4.90 6.16
C ASN A 75 -0.01 4.16 5.70
N LEU A 76 -0.22 3.99 4.40
CA LEU A 76 -1.32 3.17 3.88
C LEU A 76 -1.13 1.70 4.20
N ALA A 77 0.09 1.15 4.05
CA ALA A 77 0.37 -0.22 4.47
C ALA A 77 0.02 -0.45 5.95
N ASP A 78 0.43 0.46 6.83
CA ASP A 78 0.10 0.36 8.26
C ASP A 78 -1.41 0.45 8.52
N LEU A 79 -2.11 1.37 7.84
CA LEU A 79 -3.56 1.49 7.93
C LEU A 79 -4.26 0.17 7.56
N LEU A 80 -3.89 -0.42 6.41
CA LEU A 80 -4.48 -1.65 5.90
C LEU A 80 -4.18 -2.84 6.83
N ASP A 81 -2.97 -2.97 7.34
CA ASP A 81 -2.63 -3.99 8.35
C ASP A 81 -3.45 -3.81 9.63
N ARG A 82 -3.61 -2.58 10.11
CA ARG A 82 -4.46 -2.29 11.28
C ARG A 82 -5.92 -2.64 11.02
N GLN A 83 -6.44 -2.44 9.81
CA GLN A 83 -7.79 -2.85 9.44
C GLN A 83 -7.93 -4.37 9.40
N MET A 84 -6.96 -5.08 8.81
CA MET A 84 -6.91 -6.55 8.80
C MET A 84 -6.90 -7.11 10.23
N ALA A 85 -6.11 -6.51 11.13
CA ALA A 85 -6.03 -6.91 12.54
C ALA A 85 -7.38 -6.79 13.29
N LEU A 86 -8.25 -5.86 12.90
CA LEU A 86 -9.60 -5.77 13.48
C LEU A 86 -10.52 -6.89 13.03
N LEU A 87 -10.38 -7.34 11.79
CA LEU A 87 -11.23 -8.38 11.21
C LEU A 87 -10.88 -9.77 11.74
N VAL A 88 -9.59 -10.07 11.89
CA VAL A 88 -9.12 -11.40 12.32
C VAL A 88 -9.23 -11.62 13.84
N ASP A 89 -9.39 -10.56 14.64
CA ASP A 89 -9.56 -10.67 16.09
C ASP A 89 -11.04 -10.70 16.47
N ALA A 90 -11.51 -11.84 17.00
CA ALA A 90 -12.90 -12.04 17.42
C ALA A 90 -13.39 -11.02 18.48
N ARG A 91 -12.47 -10.36 19.20
CA ARG A 91 -12.80 -9.30 20.17
C ARG A 91 -13.23 -8.00 19.49
N TYR A 92 -12.84 -7.81 18.22
CA TYR A 92 -13.01 -6.55 17.49
C TYR A 92 -13.83 -6.71 16.20
N SER A 93 -13.98 -7.93 15.69
CA SER A 93 -14.63 -8.23 14.42
C SER A 93 -16.16 -8.22 14.46
N HIS A 94 -16.75 -7.90 15.62
CA HIS A 94 -18.20 -7.82 15.82
C HIS A 94 -18.96 -9.11 15.48
N GLY A 95 -18.47 -10.25 15.99
CA GLY A 95 -19.15 -11.54 15.89
C GLY A 95 -18.63 -12.49 14.80
N LEU A 96 -17.56 -12.11 14.09
CA LEU A 96 -16.87 -13.01 13.18
C LEU A 96 -15.96 -13.99 13.95
N PRO A 97 -15.76 -15.22 13.44
CA PRO A 97 -14.88 -16.20 14.06
C PRO A 97 -13.41 -15.73 14.08
N ALA A 98 -12.64 -16.23 15.04
CA ALA A 98 -11.22 -15.90 15.15
C ALA A 98 -10.46 -16.28 13.87
N ASN A 99 -9.55 -15.39 13.45
CA ASN A 99 -8.80 -15.46 12.19
C ASN A 99 -9.67 -15.64 10.94
N LEU A 100 -10.97 -15.29 11.02
CA LEU A 100 -11.95 -15.51 9.96
C LEU A 100 -11.97 -16.97 9.45
N SER A 101 -11.75 -17.95 10.33
CA SER A 101 -11.89 -19.36 9.94
C SER A 101 -13.34 -19.67 9.57
N GLY A 102 -13.55 -20.24 8.38
CA GLY A 102 -14.85 -20.77 7.95
C GLY A 102 -15.12 -22.19 8.45
N ALA A 103 -14.18 -22.81 9.18
CA ALA A 103 -14.33 -24.18 9.64
C ALA A 103 -15.43 -24.29 10.70
N SER A 104 -16.19 -25.38 10.62
CA SER A 104 -17.23 -25.73 11.59
C SER A 104 -17.07 -27.17 12.07
N GLY A 105 -17.79 -27.54 13.13
CA GLY A 105 -17.80 -28.91 13.64
C GLY A 105 -16.42 -29.37 14.15
N PRO A 106 -16.08 -30.67 13.98
CA PRO A 106 -14.86 -31.25 14.55
C PRO A 106 -13.55 -30.61 14.07
N ARG A 107 -13.56 -29.98 12.89
CA ARG A 107 -12.35 -29.37 12.30
C ARG A 107 -12.11 -27.93 12.75
N ALA A 108 -13.07 -27.28 13.38
CA ALA A 108 -12.95 -25.89 13.82
C ALA A 108 -11.75 -25.67 14.76
N ALA A 109 -11.48 -26.62 15.66
CA ALA A 109 -10.39 -26.50 16.64
C ALA A 109 -8.98 -26.58 16.04
N ILE A 110 -8.84 -27.13 14.82
CA ILE A 110 -7.55 -27.34 14.15
C ILE A 110 -7.35 -26.42 12.94
N SER A 111 -8.34 -25.60 12.59
CA SER A 111 -8.24 -24.63 11.49
C SER A 111 -7.76 -23.27 12.00
N HIS A 112 -6.80 -22.70 11.28
CA HIS A 112 -6.18 -21.42 11.61
C HIS A 112 -6.71 -20.27 10.73
N GLY A 113 -7.48 -20.57 9.68
CA GLY A 113 -8.06 -19.55 8.80
C GLY A 113 -6.99 -18.65 8.20
N LEU A 114 -7.15 -17.33 8.33
CA LEU A 114 -6.25 -16.32 7.76
C LEU A 114 -5.05 -15.96 8.66
N LYS A 115 -4.79 -16.72 9.73
CA LYS A 115 -3.70 -16.43 10.67
C LYS A 115 -2.34 -16.28 9.97
N ALA A 116 -2.00 -17.18 9.05
CA ALA A 116 -0.74 -17.12 8.31
C ALA A 116 -0.67 -15.89 7.39
N LEU A 117 -1.77 -15.56 6.72
CA LEU A 117 -1.86 -14.38 5.86
C LEU A 117 -1.63 -13.09 6.66
N GLN A 118 -2.19 -12.99 7.88
CA GLN A 118 -1.97 -11.84 8.76
C GLN A 118 -0.49 -11.69 9.14
N ILE A 119 0.20 -12.80 9.44
CA ILE A 119 1.64 -12.78 9.74
C ILE A 119 2.42 -12.22 8.56
N SER A 120 2.10 -12.65 7.33
CA SER A 120 2.72 -12.14 6.11
C SER A 120 2.45 -10.65 5.90
N ALA A 121 1.19 -10.21 6.00
CA ALA A 121 0.81 -8.79 5.87
C ALA A 121 1.53 -7.90 6.89
N SER A 122 1.64 -8.38 8.14
CA SER A 122 2.35 -7.66 9.20
C SER A 122 3.85 -7.56 8.93
N ALA A 123 4.47 -8.62 8.40
CA ALA A 123 5.88 -8.62 8.01
C ALA A 123 6.16 -7.66 6.84
N TRP A 124 5.33 -7.66 5.79
CA TRP A 124 5.48 -6.74 4.66
C TRP A 124 5.30 -5.28 5.10
N THR A 125 4.31 -5.02 5.96
CA THR A 125 4.08 -3.69 6.55
C THR A 125 5.30 -3.23 7.34
N ALA A 126 5.86 -4.09 8.21
CA ALA A 126 7.05 -3.76 8.98
C ALA A 126 8.26 -3.45 8.08
N GLU A 127 8.44 -4.20 6.99
CA GLU A 127 9.48 -3.92 6.00
C GLU A 127 9.27 -2.57 5.31
N ALA A 128 8.03 -2.26 4.90
CA ALA A 128 7.69 -0.99 4.25
C ALA A 128 7.96 0.20 5.19
N LEU A 129 7.52 0.12 6.44
CA LEU A 129 7.76 1.14 7.46
C LEU A 129 9.26 1.34 7.72
N LYS A 130 10.04 0.26 7.81
CA LYS A 130 11.50 0.33 8.03
C LYS A 130 12.24 1.00 6.87
N LEU A 131 11.71 0.96 5.65
CA LEU A 131 12.29 1.58 4.46
C LEU A 131 11.96 3.08 4.31
N THR A 132 11.26 3.70 5.27
CA THR A 132 10.87 5.11 5.21
C THR A 132 11.99 6.10 5.55
N MET A 133 13.16 5.63 6.00
CA MET A 133 14.32 6.48 6.25
C MET A 133 14.72 7.23 4.96
N PRO A 134 14.72 8.58 4.94
CA PRO A 134 14.99 9.35 3.73
C PRO A 134 16.42 9.14 3.26
N ALA A 135 16.64 8.66 2.03
CA ALA A 135 18.01 8.47 1.51
C ALA A 135 18.66 9.81 1.12
N SER A 136 17.86 10.83 0.82
CA SER A 136 18.29 12.18 0.41
C SER A 136 19.22 12.91 1.39
N VAL A 137 19.19 12.54 2.68
CA VAL A 137 20.05 13.14 3.72
C VAL A 137 21.38 12.42 3.89
N PHE A 138 21.62 11.30 3.18
CA PHE A 138 22.81 10.45 3.32
C PHE A 138 23.94 10.78 2.33
N SER A 139 24.05 12.03 1.88
CA SER A 139 25.14 12.47 1.00
C SER A 139 26.51 12.03 1.50
N ARG A 140 27.33 11.47 0.61
CA ARG A 140 28.73 11.08 0.88
C ARG A 140 29.62 11.73 -0.16
N SER A 141 30.68 12.38 0.31
CA SER A 141 31.67 12.98 -0.58
C SER A 141 32.46 11.91 -1.31
N THR A 142 32.64 12.10 -2.61
CA THR A 142 33.39 11.23 -3.52
C THR A 142 34.17 12.09 -4.53
N GLU A 143 34.91 11.44 -5.44
CA GLU A 143 35.68 12.11 -6.50
C GLU A 143 36.58 13.22 -5.95
N CYS A 144 37.45 12.86 -4.98
CA CYS A 144 38.39 13.80 -4.36
C CYS A 144 37.75 15.11 -3.85
N HIS A 145 36.51 15.05 -3.35
CA HIS A 145 35.68 16.18 -2.89
C HIS A 145 35.08 17.08 -3.98
N ASN A 146 35.24 16.77 -5.27
CA ASN A 146 34.49 17.44 -6.32
C ASN A 146 32.99 17.09 -6.26
N GLN A 147 32.66 15.84 -5.93
CA GLN A 147 31.30 15.40 -5.64
C GLN A 147 31.09 15.29 -4.14
N ASP A 148 31.20 16.41 -3.43
CA ASP A 148 31.04 16.49 -1.98
C ASP A 148 29.57 16.46 -1.51
N LYS A 149 28.64 16.89 -2.37
CA LYS A 149 27.20 16.87 -2.13
C LYS A 149 26.44 16.17 -3.26
N VAL A 150 25.75 15.08 -2.92
CA VAL A 150 24.93 14.28 -3.85
C VAL A 150 23.52 14.05 -3.29
N SER A 151 22.56 13.79 -4.19
CA SER A 151 21.13 13.73 -3.84
C SER A 151 20.66 12.37 -3.32
N MET A 152 21.35 11.28 -3.67
CA MET A 152 20.88 9.90 -3.45
C MET A 152 19.55 9.55 -4.15
N GLY A 153 19.13 10.31 -5.16
CA GLY A 153 17.79 10.19 -5.76
C GLY A 153 17.43 8.80 -6.29
N THR A 154 18.37 8.08 -6.89
CA THR A 154 18.12 6.71 -7.39
C THR A 154 17.89 5.70 -6.25
N ILE A 155 18.53 5.90 -5.10
CA ILE A 155 18.30 5.06 -3.92
C ILE A 155 16.90 5.36 -3.37
N SER A 156 16.55 6.64 -3.20
CA SER A 156 15.20 7.06 -2.80
C SER A 156 14.12 6.46 -3.71
N ALA A 157 14.32 6.48 -5.03
CA ALA A 157 13.36 5.93 -6.00
C ALA A 157 13.19 4.41 -5.86
N ARG A 158 14.28 3.67 -5.68
CA ARG A 158 14.24 2.21 -5.47
C ARG A 158 13.57 1.84 -4.15
N ASP A 159 13.86 2.58 -3.09
CA ASP A 159 13.19 2.38 -1.79
C ASP A 159 11.69 2.65 -1.93
N CYS A 160 11.30 3.72 -2.63
CA CYS A 160 9.91 4.06 -2.90
C CYS A 160 9.20 2.95 -3.67
N LEU A 161 9.81 2.44 -4.74
CA LEU A 161 9.27 1.31 -5.50
C LEU A 161 9.06 0.07 -4.62
N ARG A 162 10.04 -0.25 -3.76
CA ARG A 162 9.92 -1.38 -2.84
C ARG A 162 8.77 -1.20 -1.85
N VAL A 163 8.59 0.00 -1.31
CA VAL A 163 7.46 0.31 -0.41
C VAL A 163 6.12 0.15 -1.12
N ILE A 164 5.99 0.63 -2.37
CA ILE A 164 4.77 0.44 -3.17
C ILE A 164 4.45 -1.05 -3.34
N THR A 165 5.42 -1.86 -3.76
CA THR A 165 5.23 -3.32 -3.92
C THR A 165 4.79 -4.00 -2.62
N LEU A 166 5.38 -3.62 -1.48
CA LEU A 166 5.00 -4.17 -0.18
C LEU A 166 3.57 -3.74 0.20
N THR A 167 3.19 -2.50 -0.07
CA THR A 167 1.84 -2.00 0.18
C THR A 167 0.80 -2.72 -0.67
N GLU A 168 1.09 -3.01 -1.94
CA GLU A 168 0.22 -3.80 -2.82
C GLU A 168 -0.01 -5.22 -2.29
N GLN A 169 1.02 -5.85 -1.71
CA GLN A 169 0.90 -7.16 -1.04
C GLN A 169 -0.01 -7.09 0.18
N VAL A 170 0.09 -6.04 0.98
CA VAL A 170 -0.80 -5.80 2.14
C VAL A 170 -2.24 -5.55 1.66
N ALA A 171 -2.43 -4.77 0.60
CA ALA A 171 -3.74 -4.52 0.01
C ALA A 171 -4.38 -5.82 -0.50
N ALA A 172 -3.63 -6.65 -1.23
CA ALA A 172 -4.12 -7.95 -1.72
C ALA A 172 -4.52 -8.89 -0.56
N ALA A 173 -3.72 -8.93 0.53
CA ALA A 173 -4.08 -9.68 1.73
C ALA A 173 -5.37 -9.16 2.40
N LEU A 174 -5.56 -7.84 2.42
CA LEU A 174 -6.79 -7.24 2.95
C LEU A 174 -7.99 -7.53 2.05
N LEU A 175 -7.84 -7.60 0.72
CA LEU A 175 -8.92 -7.99 -0.19
C LEU A 175 -9.41 -9.42 0.09
N ILE A 176 -8.49 -10.37 0.28
CA ILE A 176 -8.84 -11.75 0.71
C ILE A 176 -9.59 -11.71 2.04
N THR A 177 -9.09 -10.92 3.00
CA THR A 177 -9.68 -10.77 4.33
C THR A 177 -11.08 -10.19 4.28
N ASN A 178 -11.30 -9.15 3.48
CA ASN A 178 -12.60 -8.49 3.31
C ASN A 178 -13.60 -9.45 2.67
N ARG A 179 -13.23 -10.16 1.60
CA ARG A 179 -14.08 -11.18 0.98
C ARG A 179 -14.48 -12.26 1.99
N GLN A 180 -13.51 -12.77 2.77
CA GLN A 180 -13.79 -13.80 3.78
C GLN A 180 -14.73 -13.25 4.87
N ALA A 181 -14.47 -12.04 5.37
CA ALA A 181 -15.25 -11.41 6.43
C ALA A 181 -16.70 -11.14 6.00
N VAL A 182 -16.91 -10.60 4.80
CA VAL A 182 -18.24 -10.28 4.28
C VAL A 182 -19.08 -11.55 4.12
N GLU A 183 -18.53 -12.60 3.51
CA GLU A 183 -19.26 -13.85 3.32
C GLU A 183 -19.63 -14.50 4.66
N LEU A 184 -18.68 -14.59 5.60
CA LEU A 184 -18.96 -15.10 6.95
C LEU A 184 -20.02 -14.27 7.68
N ARG A 185 -20.11 -12.96 7.41
CA ARG A 185 -21.14 -12.10 7.96
C ARG A 185 -22.50 -12.36 7.32
N ARG A 186 -22.54 -12.56 5.99
CA ARG A 186 -23.75 -12.93 5.24
C ARG A 186 -24.33 -14.25 5.74
N GLU A 187 -23.51 -15.28 5.93
CA GLU A 187 -23.94 -16.59 6.46
C GLU A 187 -24.56 -16.51 7.87
N ARG A 188 -24.18 -15.51 8.66
CA ARG A 188 -24.65 -15.30 10.05
C ARG A 188 -25.80 -14.30 10.16
N ALA A 189 -26.08 -13.53 9.10
CA ALA A 189 -27.10 -12.51 9.11
C ALA A 189 -28.49 -13.16 8.97
N THR A 190 -29.42 -12.80 9.86
CA THR A 190 -30.81 -13.27 9.80
C THR A 190 -31.62 -12.58 8.70
N ASP A 191 -31.33 -11.31 8.46
CA ASP A 191 -32.10 -10.43 7.54
C ASP A 191 -31.28 -10.01 6.31
N GLY A 192 -30.23 -10.77 5.99
CA GLY A 192 -29.24 -10.43 4.96
C GLY A 192 -28.31 -9.29 5.37
N LEU A 193 -27.33 -8.98 4.51
CA LEU A 193 -26.37 -7.89 4.70
C LEU A 193 -26.61 -6.82 3.63
N ALA A 194 -27.11 -5.65 4.05
CA ALA A 194 -27.28 -4.52 3.13
C ALA A 194 -25.93 -3.92 2.76
N MET A 195 -25.59 -3.95 1.47
CA MET A 195 -24.40 -3.31 0.89
C MET A 195 -24.81 -2.43 -0.28
N SER A 196 -23.95 -1.48 -0.65
CA SER A 196 -24.16 -0.71 -1.88
C SER A 196 -23.87 -1.58 -3.10
N ALA A 197 -24.45 -1.24 -4.25
CA ALA A 197 -24.21 -1.97 -5.49
C ALA A 197 -22.72 -2.05 -5.88
N ALA A 198 -21.91 -1.04 -5.50
CA ALA A 198 -20.46 -1.06 -5.73
C ALA A 198 -19.76 -2.11 -4.85
N LEU A 199 -20.15 -2.21 -3.58
CA LEU A 199 -19.61 -3.22 -2.66
C LEU A 199 -20.05 -4.64 -3.05
N ASP A 200 -21.29 -4.82 -3.50
CA ASP A 200 -21.76 -6.11 -4.01
C ASP A 200 -20.96 -6.54 -5.25
N ARG A 201 -20.76 -5.65 -6.23
CA ARG A 201 -19.93 -5.96 -7.41
C ARG A 201 -18.50 -6.33 -7.06
N MET A 202 -17.87 -5.59 -6.14
CA MET A 202 -16.52 -5.89 -5.67
C MET A 202 -16.49 -7.25 -4.96
N HIS A 203 -17.47 -7.53 -4.11
CA HIS A 203 -17.56 -8.81 -3.42
C HIS A 203 -17.71 -9.98 -4.39
N ASP A 204 -18.56 -9.83 -5.42
CA ASP A 204 -18.80 -10.88 -6.41
C ASP A 204 -17.57 -11.14 -7.29
N ASP A 205 -16.84 -10.10 -7.69
CA ASP A 205 -15.54 -10.24 -8.38
C ASP A 205 -14.50 -10.96 -7.49
N LEU A 206 -14.38 -10.56 -6.23
CA LEU A 206 -13.50 -11.24 -5.28
C LEU A 206 -13.91 -12.70 -5.03
N ALA A 207 -15.21 -12.99 -5.01
CA ALA A 207 -15.72 -14.36 -4.85
C ALA A 207 -15.37 -15.25 -6.05
N ALA A 208 -15.32 -14.69 -7.26
CA ALA A 208 -14.88 -15.40 -8.46
C ALA A 208 -13.37 -15.71 -8.47
N ARG A 209 -12.57 -14.91 -7.76
CA ARG A 209 -11.10 -15.05 -7.69
C ARG A 209 -10.63 -15.84 -6.48
N VAL A 210 -11.32 -15.70 -5.36
CA VAL A 210 -10.90 -16.23 -4.06
C VAL A 210 -12.00 -17.14 -3.53
N ALA A 211 -11.74 -18.44 -3.47
CA ALA A 211 -12.63 -19.38 -2.81
C ALA A 211 -12.63 -19.17 -1.28
N LEU A 212 -13.79 -19.33 -0.64
CA LEU A 212 -13.93 -19.21 0.82
C LEU A 212 -12.96 -20.16 1.53
N VAL A 213 -12.26 -19.67 2.54
CA VAL A 213 -11.37 -20.49 3.38
C VAL A 213 -12.21 -21.19 4.44
N VAL A 214 -12.79 -22.32 4.06
CA VAL A 214 -13.54 -23.21 4.98
C VAL A 214 -12.56 -24.09 5.77
N GLU A 215 -11.51 -24.57 5.12
CA GLU A 215 -10.41 -25.31 5.75
C GLU A 215 -9.08 -24.68 5.34
N ASP A 216 -8.05 -24.91 6.16
CA ASP A 216 -6.72 -24.35 5.92
C ASP A 216 -6.17 -24.84 4.57
N ARG A 217 -5.74 -23.89 3.74
CA ARG A 217 -5.17 -24.12 2.42
C ARG A 217 -4.16 -23.02 2.10
N ALA A 218 -3.32 -23.27 1.10
CA ALA A 218 -2.45 -22.24 0.56
C ALA A 218 -3.27 -21.12 -0.09
N LEU A 219 -2.77 -19.88 0.03
CA LEU A 219 -3.39 -18.66 -0.51
C LEU A 219 -2.43 -17.88 -1.44
N ASP A 220 -1.25 -18.43 -1.71
CA ASP A 220 -0.23 -17.75 -2.49
C ASP A 220 -0.61 -17.61 -3.98
N GLY A 221 -1.42 -18.54 -4.51
CA GLY A 221 -2.00 -18.43 -5.85
C GLY A 221 -2.91 -17.21 -5.95
N GLU A 222 -3.93 -17.14 -5.10
CA GLU A 222 -4.87 -16.01 -5.08
C GLU A 222 -4.18 -14.67 -4.78
N LEU A 223 -3.17 -14.67 -3.92
CA LEU A 223 -2.40 -13.45 -3.65
C LEU A 223 -1.69 -12.96 -4.91
N ARG A 224 -1.05 -13.85 -5.69
CA ARG A 224 -0.38 -13.50 -6.96
C ARG A 224 -1.39 -13.01 -8.00
N ASP A 225 -2.56 -13.66 -8.09
CA ASP A 225 -3.60 -13.27 -9.04
C ASP A 225 -4.18 -11.89 -8.71
N LEU A 226 -4.38 -11.58 -7.42
CA LEU A 226 -4.82 -10.26 -6.99
C LEU A 226 -3.77 -9.19 -7.25
N LEU A 227 -2.49 -9.48 -6.99
CA LEU A 227 -1.38 -8.58 -7.33
C LEU A 227 -1.32 -8.29 -8.82
N ALA A 228 -1.45 -9.31 -9.68
CA ALA A 228 -1.52 -9.11 -11.12
C ALA A 228 -2.74 -8.27 -11.53
N GLY A 229 -3.86 -8.39 -10.82
CA GLY A 229 -5.04 -7.54 -11.00
C GLY A 229 -4.79 -6.07 -10.62
N ILE A 230 -4.03 -5.82 -9.56
CA ILE A 230 -3.62 -4.47 -9.15
C ILE A 230 -2.72 -3.86 -10.22
N ASP A 231 -1.69 -4.60 -10.66
CA ASP A 231 -0.75 -4.18 -11.70
C ASP A 231 -1.46 -3.88 -13.04
N ALA A 232 -2.46 -4.68 -13.38
CA ALA A 232 -3.28 -4.50 -14.58
C ALA A 232 -4.37 -3.44 -14.44
N GLN A 233 -4.48 -2.78 -13.27
CA GLN A 233 -5.53 -1.80 -12.95
C GLN A 233 -6.94 -2.36 -13.22
N ALA A 234 -7.18 -3.61 -12.83
CA ALA A 234 -8.43 -4.34 -13.13
C ALA A 234 -9.68 -3.74 -12.47
N TRP A 235 -9.51 -2.93 -11.42
CA TRP A 235 -10.59 -2.25 -10.71
C TRP A 235 -10.56 -0.75 -11.01
N SER A 236 -11.70 -0.21 -11.43
CA SER A 236 -11.88 1.23 -11.63
C SER A 236 -11.70 1.98 -10.30
N LEU A 237 -10.83 2.99 -10.30
CA LEU A 237 -10.64 3.89 -9.17
C LEU A 237 -11.65 5.05 -9.29
N TYR A 238 -12.50 5.21 -8.26
CA TYR A 238 -13.46 6.32 -8.05
C TYR A 238 -14.15 6.86 -9.33
N GLU A 239 -15.29 6.25 -9.70
CA GLU A 239 -16.28 6.85 -10.62
C GLU A 239 -17.31 7.71 -9.87
#